data_AF-A0A956IL11-F1
#
_entry.id   AF-A0A956IL11-F1
#
_cell.length_a   1.000
_cell.length_b   1.000
_cell.length_c   1.000
_cell.angle_alpha   90.00
_cell.angle_beta   90.00
_cell.angle_gamma   90.00
#
_symmetry.space_group_name_H-M   'P 1'
#
loop_
_entity.id
_entity.type
_entity.pdbx_description
1 polymer ?
#
loop_
_entity_poly.entity_id
_entity_poly.type
_entity_poly.pdbx_seq_one_letter_code
_entity_poly.pdbx_strand_id
1 'polypeptide(L)'
;MTMLSSPRFLTLLLVPTFAVAACLGADLEQAASPESEATPTSPAPPADNGGGGASSGGGTKKDDCKPPDKPIDPSSLLPCPSYLCQEGGAHCVPVGLVPPDQVDMLGWCNKDQICVPDKLIASNATLIPKTCSAVMGLEGRCTSSCIPMVADSSDLLDQDSCDVGELCVPCYDPITLEPTGACDLPCDTGPVEPAPA
;
A
#
# COMPACT_ATOMS: atom_id res chain seq x y z
N MET A 1 -21.11 46.33 1.87
CA MET A 1 -19.86 47.05 1.56
C MET A 1 -19.43 47.77 2.82
N THR A 2 -18.61 47.13 3.65
CA THR A 2 -18.03 47.75 4.84
C THR A 2 -16.68 47.09 5.08
N MET A 3 -15.62 47.79 4.71
CA MET A 3 -14.24 47.44 5.01
C MET A 3 -13.84 48.06 6.35
N LEU A 4 -13.47 47.24 7.34
CA LEU A 4 -12.69 47.62 8.51
C LEU A 4 -11.73 46.45 8.79
N SER A 5 -10.41 46.58 8.64
CA SER A 5 -9.44 47.41 9.38
C SER A 5 -8.78 46.64 10.55
N SER A 6 -7.60 46.05 10.25
CA SER A 6 -6.41 45.87 11.11
C SER A 6 -6.47 44.95 12.36
N PRO A 7 -5.32 44.56 12.96
CA PRO A 7 -3.93 44.66 12.49
C PRO A 7 -3.10 43.35 12.59
N ARG A 8 -1.95 43.41 11.93
CA ARG A 8 -0.78 42.53 12.07
C ARG A 8 -0.35 42.39 13.54
N PHE A 9 -0.37 41.17 14.07
CA PHE A 9 0.41 40.82 15.26
C PHE A 9 1.74 40.20 14.84
N LEU A 10 2.76 41.04 14.97
CA LEU A 10 4.18 40.71 14.96
C LEU A 10 4.48 39.99 16.28
N THR A 11 4.50 38.64 16.29
CA THR A 11 4.96 37.89 17.47
C THR A 11 6.40 37.43 17.28
N LEU A 12 7.24 38.09 18.06
CA LEU A 12 8.62 37.83 18.43
C LEU A 12 9.06 36.36 18.44
N LEU A 13 10.19 36.14 17.77
CA LEU A 13 11.31 35.25 18.10
C LEU A 13 11.27 34.51 19.46
N LEU A 14 11.35 33.18 19.39
CA LEU A 14 12.07 32.38 20.39
C LEU A 14 12.64 31.14 19.72
N VAL A 15 13.94 31.22 19.41
CA VAL A 15 14.78 30.09 18.98
C VAL A 15 15.29 29.40 20.25
N PRO A 16 14.99 28.11 20.49
CA PRO A 16 15.77 27.33 21.42
C PRO A 16 17.01 26.78 20.71
N THR A 17 18.15 27.38 21.03
CA THR A 17 19.45 26.70 21.02
C THR A 17 19.49 25.60 22.08
N PHE A 18 20.44 24.66 21.94
CA PHE A 18 20.78 23.49 22.80
C PHE A 18 20.09 22.17 22.40
N ALA A 19 20.78 21.05 22.16
CA ALA A 19 22.18 20.71 22.36
C ALA A 19 22.59 19.57 21.40
N VAL A 20 23.81 19.66 20.87
CA VAL A 20 24.52 18.57 20.20
C VAL A 20 25.03 17.64 21.30
N ALA A 21 24.45 16.45 21.43
CA ALA A 21 25.00 15.38 22.26
C ALA A 21 25.90 14.51 21.37
N ALA A 22 27.19 14.55 21.66
CA ALA A 22 28.22 13.77 20.99
C ALA A 22 28.07 12.28 21.29
N CYS A 23 28.12 11.47 20.22
CA CYS A 23 28.37 10.04 20.31
C CYS A 23 29.82 9.80 20.73
N LEU A 24 30.03 9.25 21.93
CA LEU A 24 31.24 8.54 22.29
C LEU A 24 30.83 7.09 22.59
N GLY A 25 31.29 6.16 21.75
CA GLY A 25 31.08 4.73 21.95
C GLY A 25 32.04 4.14 22.99
N ALA A 26 31.66 3.00 23.55
CA ALA A 26 32.44 1.75 23.61
C ALA A 26 31.75 0.72 24.53
N ASP A 27 31.52 -0.46 23.95
CA ASP A 27 31.52 -1.83 24.48
C ASP A 27 31.42 -2.11 25.99
N LEU A 28 30.45 -2.97 26.38
CA LEU A 28 30.63 -4.27 27.05
C LEU A 28 29.25 -4.80 27.50
N GLU A 29 28.84 -5.99 27.04
CA GLU A 29 28.70 -7.17 27.91
C GLU A 29 28.16 -8.34 27.08
N GLN A 30 29.07 -9.20 26.66
CA GLN A 30 28.81 -10.51 26.07
C GLN A 30 28.45 -11.47 27.20
N ALA A 31 27.20 -11.93 27.27
CA ALA A 31 26.82 -13.08 28.09
C ALA A 31 26.70 -14.34 27.22
N ALA A 32 27.49 -15.34 27.60
CA ALA A 32 27.64 -16.62 26.94
C ALA A 32 26.60 -17.66 27.40
N SER A 33 26.60 -18.77 26.63
CA SER A 33 26.19 -20.17 26.92
C SER A 33 24.81 -20.63 26.42
N PRO A 34 24.64 -21.95 26.12
CA PRO A 34 25.63 -22.97 25.71
C PRO A 34 25.23 -23.76 24.45
N GLU A 35 26.28 -24.20 23.76
CA GLU A 35 26.52 -25.53 23.14
C GLU A 35 25.34 -26.52 23.19
N SER A 36 24.79 -26.85 22.01
CA SER A 36 24.17 -28.16 21.79
C SER A 36 24.46 -28.59 20.35
N GLU A 37 25.37 -29.55 20.22
CA GLU A 37 25.72 -30.20 18.98
C GLU A 37 24.54 -31.03 18.46
N ALA A 38 24.15 -30.81 17.21
CA ALA A 38 23.45 -31.80 16.41
C ALA A 38 23.78 -31.55 14.93
N THR A 39 24.68 -32.38 14.41
CA THR A 39 24.87 -32.60 12.98
C THR A 39 23.57 -33.07 12.34
N PRO A 40 23.29 -32.61 11.12
CA PRO A 40 23.06 -33.60 10.08
C PRO A 40 23.79 -33.24 8.78
N THR A 41 24.65 -34.16 8.36
CA THR A 41 25.10 -34.28 6.97
C THR A 41 23.88 -34.49 6.07
N SER A 42 23.69 -33.63 5.08
CA SER A 42 22.92 -33.97 3.88
C SER A 42 23.56 -33.38 2.62
N PRO A 43 23.47 -34.12 1.49
CA PRO A 43 24.34 -33.95 0.33
C PRO A 43 24.00 -32.72 -0.51
N ALA A 44 25.03 -32.20 -1.18
CA ALA A 44 24.92 -31.14 -2.16
C ALA A 44 23.91 -31.50 -3.28
N PRO A 45 23.02 -30.58 -3.70
CA PRO A 45 22.29 -30.74 -4.95
C PRO A 45 23.25 -30.52 -6.14
N PRO A 46 23.04 -31.19 -7.29
CA PRO A 46 23.83 -30.99 -8.47
C PRO A 46 23.64 -29.58 -9.03
N ALA A 47 24.73 -29.02 -9.56
CA ALA A 47 24.70 -27.81 -10.36
C ALA A 47 23.96 -28.07 -11.67
N ASP A 48 22.85 -27.37 -11.90
CA ASP A 48 22.20 -27.29 -13.19
C ASP A 48 22.39 -25.88 -13.77
N ASN A 49 22.93 -25.83 -14.98
CA ASN A 49 23.07 -24.63 -15.80
C ASN A 49 21.85 -24.55 -16.73
N GLY A 50 21.04 -23.51 -16.59
CA GLY A 50 19.99 -23.14 -17.55
C GLY A 50 19.38 -21.83 -17.05
N GLY A 51 19.46 -20.72 -17.78
CA GLY A 51 18.85 -20.53 -19.10
C GLY A 51 17.61 -19.68 -18.88
N GLY A 52 17.61 -18.44 -19.40
CA GLY A 52 16.66 -17.37 -19.08
C GLY A 52 15.20 -17.82 -19.05
N GLY A 53 14.55 -17.57 -17.91
CA GLY A 53 13.11 -17.66 -17.74
C GLY A 53 12.58 -16.27 -17.46
N ALA A 54 11.84 -15.71 -18.42
CA ALA A 54 10.93 -14.61 -18.15
C ALA A 54 10.00 -15.07 -17.01
N SER A 55 10.03 -14.37 -15.89
CA SER A 55 9.03 -14.54 -14.85
C SER A 55 7.73 -13.94 -15.38
N SER A 56 7.00 -14.71 -16.19
CA SER A 56 5.57 -14.53 -16.31
C SER A 56 5.00 -14.83 -14.93
N GLY A 57 4.76 -13.76 -14.16
CA GLY A 57 3.88 -13.76 -13.00
C GLY A 57 2.46 -14.09 -13.46
N GLY A 58 2.25 -15.34 -13.87
CA GLY A 58 0.96 -15.89 -14.21
C GLY A 58 0.21 -16.17 -12.93
N GLY A 59 -0.36 -15.13 -12.32
CA GLY A 59 -1.43 -15.28 -11.34
C GLY A 59 -2.52 -16.15 -11.97
N THR A 60 -2.70 -17.35 -11.43
CA THR A 60 -3.73 -18.27 -11.88
C THR A 60 -5.10 -17.65 -11.64
N LYS A 61 -5.76 -17.30 -12.75
CA LYS A 61 -7.20 -17.01 -12.96
C LYS A 61 -7.72 -15.60 -12.61
N LYS A 62 -7.55 -14.71 -13.61
CA LYS A 62 -8.40 -13.52 -13.88
C LYS A 62 -9.85 -13.86 -14.29
N ASP A 63 -10.22 -15.15 -14.34
CA ASP A 63 -11.54 -15.62 -14.80
C ASP A 63 -12.60 -15.71 -13.69
N ASP A 64 -12.17 -15.58 -12.42
CA ASP A 64 -13.07 -15.65 -11.26
C ASP A 64 -13.43 -14.26 -10.72
N CYS A 65 -13.56 -13.26 -11.62
CA CYS A 65 -14.22 -11.98 -11.32
C CYS A 65 -15.73 -12.19 -11.13
N LYS A 66 -16.10 -13.07 -10.20
CA LYS A 66 -17.47 -13.31 -9.81
C LYS A 66 -17.72 -12.56 -8.50
N PRO A 67 -18.66 -11.61 -8.47
CA PRO A 67 -19.00 -10.94 -7.23
C PRO A 67 -19.58 -11.97 -6.24
N PRO A 68 -19.33 -11.82 -4.93
CA PRO A 68 -20.12 -12.48 -3.91
C PRO A 68 -21.63 -12.21 -4.10
N ASP A 69 -22.48 -13.11 -3.61
CA ASP A 69 -23.91 -13.13 -3.97
C ASP A 69 -24.73 -11.92 -3.46
N LYS A 70 -24.16 -11.05 -2.61
CA LYS A 70 -24.84 -9.84 -2.13
C LYS A 70 -23.88 -8.66 -1.93
N PRO A 71 -24.08 -7.52 -2.61
CA PRO A 71 -23.37 -6.28 -2.32
C PRO A 71 -23.59 -5.81 -0.88
N ILE A 72 -22.54 -5.29 -0.26
CA ILE A 72 -22.55 -4.70 1.07
C ILE A 72 -22.61 -3.18 0.90
N ASP A 73 -23.54 -2.52 1.60
CA ASP A 73 -23.56 -1.06 1.67
C ASP A 73 -22.50 -0.58 2.68
N PRO A 74 -21.45 0.15 2.25
CA PRO A 74 -20.39 0.61 3.14
C PRO A 74 -20.92 1.40 4.34
N SER A 75 -21.99 2.19 4.14
CA SER A 75 -22.59 3.06 5.17
C SER A 75 -23.20 2.28 6.35
N SER A 76 -23.38 0.96 6.20
CA SER A 76 -23.86 0.07 7.26
C SER A 76 -22.75 -0.51 8.15
N LEU A 77 -21.49 -0.26 7.80
CA LEU A 77 -20.31 -0.74 8.49
C LEU A 77 -19.73 0.33 9.41
N LEU A 78 -18.77 -0.04 10.25
CA LEU A 78 -18.03 0.92 11.06
C LEU A 78 -17.01 1.65 10.16
N PRO A 79 -16.90 2.98 10.21
CA PRO A 79 -15.86 3.68 9.46
C PRO A 79 -14.48 3.24 9.91
N CYS A 80 -13.51 3.27 9.00
CA CYS A 80 -12.12 3.00 9.36
C CYS A 80 -11.61 4.01 10.40
N PRO A 81 -10.69 3.60 11.29
CA PRO A 81 -10.00 4.53 12.17
C PRO A 81 -9.33 5.66 11.39
N SER A 82 -9.40 6.89 11.92
CA SER A 82 -8.87 8.08 11.26
C SER A 82 -7.35 8.04 11.03
N TYR A 83 -6.61 7.21 11.77
CA TYR A 83 -5.17 7.02 11.54
C TYR A 83 -4.86 6.18 10.29
N LEU A 84 -5.82 5.40 9.78
CA LEU A 84 -5.70 4.68 8.50
C LEU A 84 -6.25 5.48 7.33
N CYS A 85 -7.28 6.28 7.58
CA CYS A 85 -8.06 6.93 6.54
C CYS A 85 -8.59 8.26 7.08
N GLN A 86 -7.81 9.33 6.92
CA GLN A 86 -8.14 10.65 7.50
C GLN A 86 -9.34 11.30 6.82
N GLU A 87 -9.44 11.17 5.49
CA GLU A 87 -10.48 11.78 4.66
C GLU A 87 -11.80 10.97 4.65
N GLY A 88 -11.82 9.79 5.26
CA GLY A 88 -12.94 8.85 5.18
C GLY A 88 -13.03 8.15 3.82
N GLY A 89 -14.18 7.52 3.54
CA GLY A 89 -14.38 6.74 2.30
C GLY A 89 -13.85 5.30 2.38
N ALA A 90 -13.64 4.79 3.59
CA ALA A 90 -13.33 3.39 3.85
C ALA A 90 -14.03 2.92 5.13
N HIS A 91 -14.41 1.64 5.15
CA HIS A 91 -15.08 1.01 6.30
C HIS A 91 -14.44 -0.34 6.66
N CYS A 92 -14.65 -0.74 7.91
CA CYS A 92 -14.16 -1.99 8.45
C CYS A 92 -15.06 -3.16 8.06
N VAL A 93 -14.49 -4.16 7.40
CA VAL A 93 -15.16 -5.43 7.05
C VAL A 93 -14.54 -6.60 7.83
N PRO A 94 -15.29 -7.67 8.15
CA PRO A 94 -14.71 -8.89 8.67
C PRO A 94 -13.64 -9.47 7.73
N VAL A 95 -12.50 -9.91 8.29
CA VAL A 95 -11.36 -10.43 7.50
C VAL A 95 -11.75 -11.58 6.57
N GLY A 96 -12.72 -12.41 6.95
CA GLY A 96 -13.20 -13.54 6.13
C GLY A 96 -13.96 -13.14 4.85
N LEU A 97 -14.21 -11.84 4.64
CA LEU A 97 -14.81 -11.31 3.40
C LEU A 97 -13.77 -10.71 2.45
N VAL A 98 -12.51 -10.61 2.88
CA VAL A 98 -11.40 -10.09 2.07
C VAL A 98 -10.63 -11.27 1.48
N PRO A 99 -10.31 -11.24 0.17
CA PRO A 99 -9.43 -12.24 -0.42
C PRO A 99 -8.10 -12.33 0.34
N PRO A 100 -7.61 -13.54 0.68
CA PRO A 100 -6.46 -13.72 1.57
C PRO A 100 -5.18 -13.08 1.03
N ASP A 101 -5.05 -12.98 -0.30
CA ASP A 101 -3.96 -12.33 -1.04
C ASP A 101 -3.94 -10.80 -0.90
N GLN A 102 -5.05 -10.19 -0.47
CA GLN A 102 -5.17 -8.73 -0.32
C GLN A 102 -5.06 -8.26 1.14
N VAL A 103 -5.16 -9.19 2.10
CA VAL A 103 -5.21 -8.85 3.54
C VAL A 103 -3.97 -8.05 3.96
N ASP A 104 -2.79 -8.45 3.48
CA ASP A 104 -1.52 -7.82 3.86
C ASP A 104 -1.31 -6.43 3.22
N MET A 105 -2.08 -6.10 2.18
CA MET A 105 -2.02 -4.80 1.51
C MET A 105 -2.91 -3.73 2.19
N LEU A 106 -3.78 -4.16 3.11
CA LEU A 106 -4.82 -3.33 3.70
C LEU A 106 -4.56 -3.06 5.19
N GLY A 107 -5.14 -1.96 5.69
CA GLY A 107 -5.00 -1.59 7.09
C GLY A 107 -5.89 -2.41 8.03
N TRP A 108 -5.41 -2.77 9.21
CA TRP A 108 -6.23 -3.44 10.22
C TRP A 108 -7.02 -2.44 11.07
N CYS A 109 -8.35 -2.56 11.09
CA CYS A 109 -9.19 -1.80 12.00
C CYS A 109 -9.07 -2.30 13.45
N ASN A 110 -9.00 -3.63 13.61
CA ASN A 110 -8.83 -4.35 14.86
C ASN A 110 -8.45 -5.81 14.52
N LYS A 111 -8.39 -6.71 15.51
CA LYS A 111 -7.93 -8.10 15.31
C LYS A 111 -8.74 -8.95 14.34
N ASP A 112 -10.01 -8.61 14.05
CA ASP A 112 -10.90 -9.42 13.21
C ASP A 112 -11.42 -8.67 11.96
N GLN A 113 -11.03 -7.39 11.80
CA GLN A 113 -11.56 -6.51 10.76
C GLN A 113 -10.48 -5.75 10.01
N ILE A 114 -10.65 -5.68 8.68
CA ILE A 114 -9.78 -4.99 7.74
C ILE A 114 -10.48 -3.73 7.23
N CYS A 115 -9.73 -2.64 7.11
CA CYS A 115 -10.16 -1.40 6.50
C CYS A 115 -10.14 -1.55 4.98
N VAL A 116 -11.31 -1.38 4.35
CA VAL A 116 -11.46 -1.51 2.89
C VAL A 116 -12.11 -0.24 2.34
N PRO A 117 -11.58 0.34 1.25
CA PRO A 117 -12.20 1.46 0.54
C PRO A 117 -13.65 1.17 0.12
N ASP A 118 -14.52 2.17 0.21
CA ASP A 118 -15.96 2.02 -0.02
C ASP A 118 -16.30 1.55 -1.42
N LYS A 119 -15.52 1.99 -2.43
CA LYS A 119 -15.69 1.53 -3.81
C LYS A 119 -15.45 0.03 -3.94
N LEU A 120 -14.48 -0.53 -3.22
CA LEU A 120 -14.21 -1.97 -3.22
C LEU A 120 -15.34 -2.73 -2.51
N ILE A 121 -15.81 -2.24 -1.37
CA ILE A 121 -16.95 -2.83 -0.64
C ILE A 121 -18.22 -2.82 -1.50
N ALA A 122 -18.58 -1.67 -2.06
CA ALA A 122 -19.79 -1.49 -2.87
C ALA A 122 -19.76 -2.31 -4.16
N SER A 123 -18.57 -2.46 -4.77
CA SER A 123 -18.34 -3.33 -5.93
C SER A 123 -18.29 -4.82 -5.59
N ASN A 124 -18.25 -5.16 -4.31
CA ASN A 124 -18.07 -6.53 -3.86
C ASN A 124 -16.79 -7.18 -4.42
N ALA A 125 -15.67 -6.47 -4.32
CA ALA A 125 -14.36 -6.85 -4.88
C ALA A 125 -14.32 -7.03 -6.41
N THR A 126 -15.31 -6.52 -7.15
CA THR A 126 -15.32 -6.56 -8.63
C THR A 126 -14.97 -5.24 -9.31
N LEU A 127 -14.52 -4.27 -8.53
CA LEU A 127 -14.06 -2.99 -9.07
C LEU A 127 -12.87 -3.22 -10.01
N ILE A 128 -13.02 -2.74 -11.23
CA ILE A 128 -11.89 -2.48 -12.13
C ILE A 128 -11.55 -1.00 -11.92
N PRO A 129 -10.41 -0.67 -11.30
CA PRO A 129 -10.06 0.73 -11.08
C PRO A 129 -9.85 1.44 -12.41
N LYS A 130 -10.09 2.75 -12.40
CA LYS A 130 -9.84 3.59 -13.56
C LYS A 130 -8.34 3.59 -13.88
N THR A 131 -8.00 3.44 -15.16
CA THR A 131 -6.63 3.66 -15.64
C THR A 131 -6.27 5.14 -15.59
N CYS A 132 -5.04 5.43 -15.16
CA CYS A 132 -4.49 6.77 -15.05
C CYS A 132 -3.03 6.79 -15.56
N SER A 133 -2.47 7.98 -15.77
CA SER A 133 -1.06 8.15 -16.09
C SER A 133 -0.31 8.60 -14.84
N ALA A 134 0.55 7.73 -14.33
CA ALA A 134 1.35 7.96 -13.14
C ALA A 134 2.62 8.76 -13.48
N VAL A 135 3.48 8.95 -12.47
CA VAL A 135 4.77 9.63 -12.62
C VAL A 135 5.58 9.04 -13.80
N MET A 136 6.25 9.91 -14.55
CA MET A 136 6.98 9.58 -15.78
C MET A 136 6.12 9.01 -16.92
N GLY A 137 4.80 9.16 -16.85
CA GLY A 137 3.87 8.72 -17.89
C GLY A 137 3.55 7.23 -17.86
N LEU A 138 3.91 6.53 -16.78
CA LEU A 138 3.67 5.10 -16.63
C LEU A 138 2.17 4.80 -16.50
N GLU A 139 1.70 3.70 -17.09
CA GLU A 139 0.36 3.18 -16.80
C GLU A 139 0.17 2.95 -15.29
N GLY A 140 -0.99 3.37 -14.77
CA GLY A 140 -1.39 3.12 -13.39
C GLY A 140 -2.87 2.81 -13.20
N ARG A 141 -3.25 2.63 -11.94
CA ARG A 141 -4.64 2.50 -11.49
C ARG A 141 -4.94 3.50 -10.39
N CYS A 142 -6.15 4.05 -10.44
CA CYS A 142 -6.67 4.89 -9.39
C CYS A 142 -6.92 4.06 -8.14
N THR A 143 -6.18 4.34 -7.08
CA THR A 143 -6.23 3.57 -5.83
C THR A 143 -6.51 4.51 -4.68
N SER A 144 -7.35 4.08 -3.74
CA SER A 144 -7.73 4.89 -2.59
C SER A 144 -6.50 5.24 -1.74
N SER A 145 -6.41 6.51 -1.34
CA SER A 145 -5.41 6.98 -0.38
C SER A 145 -5.58 6.41 1.02
N CYS A 146 -6.65 5.66 1.29
CA CYS A 146 -6.86 4.95 2.55
C CYS A 146 -6.20 3.55 2.59
N ILE A 147 -5.55 3.14 1.50
CA ILE A 147 -4.70 1.95 1.49
C ILE A 147 -3.31 2.36 2.01
N PRO A 148 -2.74 1.69 3.03
CA PRO A 148 -1.53 2.15 3.72
C PRO A 148 -0.35 2.47 2.79
N MET A 149 -0.02 1.58 1.86
CA MET A 149 1.09 1.80 0.92
C MET A 149 0.87 3.02 0.00
N VAL A 150 -0.39 3.37 -0.30
CA VAL A 150 -0.74 4.53 -1.11
C VAL A 150 -0.64 5.81 -0.28
N ALA A 151 -1.10 5.76 0.98
CA ALA A 151 -0.95 6.86 1.93
C ALA A 151 0.54 7.19 2.17
N ASP A 152 1.34 6.15 2.42
CA ASP A 152 2.79 6.27 2.69
C ASP A 152 3.58 6.81 1.49
N SER A 153 3.08 6.58 0.28
CA SER A 153 3.70 7.04 -0.97
C SER A 153 3.08 8.33 -1.51
N SER A 154 2.16 8.96 -0.79
CA SER A 154 1.33 10.06 -1.32
C SER A 154 2.13 11.27 -1.83
N ASP A 155 3.32 11.52 -1.27
CA ASP A 155 4.23 12.59 -1.74
C ASP A 155 4.83 12.33 -3.14
N LEU A 156 4.78 11.08 -3.62
CA LEU A 156 5.34 10.63 -4.91
C LEU A 156 4.26 10.29 -5.95
N LEU A 157 2.98 10.33 -5.55
CA LEU A 157 1.85 9.93 -6.39
C LEU A 157 0.98 11.14 -6.70
N ASP A 158 0.75 11.40 -7.98
CA ASP A 158 -0.19 12.41 -8.43
C ASP A 158 -1.62 11.83 -8.51
N GLN A 159 -2.63 12.69 -8.39
CA GLN A 159 -4.03 12.28 -8.58
C GLN A 159 -4.37 11.99 -10.06
N ASP A 160 -3.71 12.64 -11.02
CA ASP A 160 -4.04 12.59 -12.45
C ASP A 160 -5.56 12.71 -12.72
N SER A 161 -6.18 11.65 -13.24
CA SER A 161 -7.59 11.59 -13.60
C SER A 161 -8.42 10.83 -12.57
N CYS A 162 -7.82 10.45 -11.43
CA CYS A 162 -8.47 9.74 -10.35
C CYS A 162 -9.45 10.64 -9.58
N ASP A 163 -10.41 10.01 -8.90
CA ASP A 163 -11.38 10.76 -8.11
C ASP A 163 -10.73 11.34 -6.84
N VAL A 164 -11.46 12.24 -6.16
CA VAL A 164 -11.04 12.76 -4.86
C VAL A 164 -10.85 11.60 -3.86
N GLY A 165 -9.72 11.61 -3.15
CA GLY A 165 -9.35 10.53 -2.23
C GLY A 165 -8.69 9.31 -2.89
N GLU A 166 -8.33 9.43 -4.17
CA GLU A 166 -7.55 8.43 -4.91
C GLU A 166 -6.29 9.06 -5.50
N LEU A 167 -5.24 8.25 -5.58
CA LEU A 167 -3.98 8.59 -6.23
C LEU A 167 -3.68 7.60 -7.34
N CYS A 168 -2.95 8.04 -8.35
CA CYS A 168 -2.55 7.19 -9.46
C CYS A 168 -1.33 6.35 -9.06
N VAL A 169 -1.55 5.08 -8.75
CA VAL A 169 -0.48 4.13 -8.41
C VAL A 169 0.00 3.48 -9.71
N PRO A 170 1.30 3.60 -10.07
CA PRO A 170 1.81 2.99 -11.29
C PRO A 170 1.75 1.46 -11.20
N CYS A 171 1.57 0.77 -12.33
CA CYS A 171 1.62 -0.70 -12.36
C CYS A 171 2.99 -1.25 -11.93
N TYR A 172 4.06 -0.48 -12.20
CA TYR A 172 5.44 -0.80 -11.87
C TYR A 172 6.09 0.35 -11.11
N ASP A 173 6.92 0.05 -10.12
CA ASP A 173 7.71 1.06 -9.41
C ASP A 173 8.71 1.73 -10.37
N PRO A 174 8.76 3.07 -10.45
CA PRO A 174 9.61 3.78 -11.41
C PRO A 174 11.12 3.70 -11.09
N ILE A 175 11.49 3.20 -9.91
CA ILE A 175 12.88 3.07 -9.44
C ILE A 175 13.32 1.61 -9.50
N THR A 176 12.55 0.68 -8.94
CA THR A 176 12.91 -0.75 -8.87
C THR A 176 12.42 -1.55 -10.06
N LEU A 177 11.48 -1.02 -10.84
CA LEU A 177 10.81 -1.69 -11.97
C LEU A 177 9.98 -2.92 -11.54
N GLU A 178 9.76 -3.12 -10.24
CA GLU A 178 8.97 -4.22 -9.70
C GLU A 178 7.47 -3.92 -9.77
N PRO A 179 6.60 -4.94 -9.92
CA PRO A 179 5.17 -4.74 -9.91
C PRO A 179 4.70 -4.21 -8.54
N THR A 180 3.84 -3.19 -8.56
CA THR A 180 3.28 -2.60 -7.33
C THR A 180 2.03 -3.34 -6.83
N GLY A 181 1.45 -4.21 -7.66
CA GLY A 181 0.16 -4.84 -7.45
C GLY A 181 -1.05 -3.98 -7.83
N ALA A 182 -0.85 -2.71 -8.20
CA ALA A 182 -1.95 -1.80 -8.56
C ALA A 182 -2.79 -2.31 -9.75
N CYS A 183 -2.16 -3.05 -10.66
CA CYS A 183 -2.76 -3.59 -11.88
C CYS A 183 -3.04 -5.10 -11.78
N ASP A 184 -2.89 -5.70 -10.60
CA ASP A 184 -3.06 -7.14 -10.36
C ASP A 184 -4.29 -7.46 -9.50
N LEU A 185 -5.28 -6.55 -9.47
CA LEU A 185 -6.53 -6.79 -8.78
C LEU A 185 -7.34 -7.91 -9.45
N PRO A 186 -8.21 -8.65 -8.73
CA PRO A 186 -8.85 -9.87 -9.23
C PRO A 186 -9.63 -9.71 -10.55
N CYS A 187 -10.19 -8.53 -10.79
CA CYS A 187 -10.95 -8.20 -11.98
C CYS A 187 -10.18 -7.35 -13.00
N ASP A 188 -8.95 -6.94 -12.67
CA ASP A 188 -8.11 -6.18 -13.58
C ASP A 188 -7.48 -7.12 -14.62
N THR A 189 -7.51 -6.70 -15.88
CA THR A 189 -6.88 -7.46 -16.96
C THR A 189 -5.36 -7.39 -16.92
N GLY A 190 -4.77 -6.56 -16.05
CA GLY A 190 -3.34 -6.33 -15.98
C GLY A 190 -2.91 -5.04 -16.69
N PRO A 191 -1.63 -4.69 -16.57
CA PRO A 191 -1.03 -3.63 -17.38
C PRO A 191 -1.14 -3.96 -18.88
N VAL A 192 -1.46 -2.95 -19.68
CA VAL A 192 -1.42 -3.00 -21.15
C VAL A 192 -0.03 -2.59 -21.65
N GLU A 193 0.60 -1.63 -20.97
CA GLU A 193 1.97 -1.20 -21.18
C GLU A 193 2.95 -2.17 -20.52
N PRO A 194 4.05 -2.55 -21.18
CA PRO A 194 5.05 -3.43 -20.58
C PRO A 194 5.81 -2.71 -19.46
N ALA A 195 6.45 -3.49 -18.59
CA ALA A 195 7.39 -2.96 -17.62
C ALA A 195 8.46 -2.07 -18.32
N PRO A 196 8.81 -0.92 -17.75
CA PRO A 196 9.89 -0.09 -18.26
C PRO A 196 11.22 -0.88 -18.24
N ALA A 197 12.09 -0.57 -19.21
CA ALA A 197 13.38 -1.24 -19.42
C ALA A 197 14.58 -0.43 -18.95
#